data_AF-A0AAU0N9A7-F1
#
_entry.id   AF-A0AAU0N9A7-F1
#
_cell.length_a   1.000
_cell.length_b   1.000
_cell.length_c   1.000
_cell.angle_alpha   90.00
_cell.angle_beta   90.00
_cell.angle_gamma   90.00
#
_symmetry.space_group_name_H-M   'P 1'
#
loop_
_entity.id
_entity.type
_entity.pdbx_description
1 polymer ?
#
loop_
_entity_poly.entity_id
_entity_poly.type
_entity_poly.pdbx_seq_one_letter_code
_entity_poly.pdbx_strand_id
1 'polypeptide(L)' 'MKIKMRTIIRFIVFFICLFAVIYFQRTTGIKELGMMLLSLGGMLAVIYDYNYEFNHPTRE' A
#
# COMPACT_ATOMS: atom_id res chain seq x y z
N MET A 1 -8.92 0.40 -20.25
CA MET A 1 -9.66 -0.30 -19.18
C MET A 1 -8.74 -0.90 -18.11
N LYS A 2 -7.62 -1.53 -18.47
CA LYS A 2 -6.63 -2.12 -17.53
C LYS A 2 -6.00 -1.12 -16.55
N ILE A 3 -5.67 0.10 -16.98
CA ILE A 3 -5.08 1.15 -16.12
C ILE A 3 -6.04 1.50 -14.97
N LYS A 4 -7.32 1.74 -15.28
CA LYS A 4 -8.36 2.02 -14.27
C LYS A 4 -8.49 0.90 -13.24
N MET A 5 -8.41 -0.37 -13.68
CA MET A 5 -8.48 -1.52 -12.78
C MET A 5 -7.26 -1.63 -11.86
N ARG A 6 -6.05 -1.39 -12.39
CA ARG A 6 -4.81 -1.36 -11.59
C ARG A 6 -4.83 -0.27 -10.53
N THR A 7 -5.29 0.94 -10.89
CA THR A 7 -5.46 2.04 -9.95
C THR A 7 -6.43 1.69 -8.82
N ILE A 8 -7.57 1.05 -9.15
CA ILE A 8 -8.54 0.61 -8.14
C ILE A 8 -7.92 -0.40 -7.16
N ILE A 9 -7.17 -1.39 -7.68
CA ILE A 9 -6.49 -2.39 -6.85
C ILE A 9 -5.49 -1.70 -5.91
N ARG A 10 -4.69 -0.76 -6.41
CA ARG A 10 -3.75 0.03 -5.59
C ARG A 10 -4.46 0.76 -4.45
N PHE A 11 -5.59 1.41 -4.73
CA PHE A 11 -6.39 2.08 -3.70
C PHE A 11 -6.90 1.11 -2.63
N ILE A 12 -7.43 -0.06 -3.04
CA ILE A 12 -7.91 -1.08 -2.09
C ILE A 12 -6.76 -1.53 -1.18
N VAL A 13 -5.60 -1.86 -1.75
CA VAL A 13 -4.43 -2.30 -0.98
C VAL A 13 -3.97 -1.19 -0.03
N PHE A 14 -3.93 0.06 -0.49
CA PHE A 14 -3.56 1.21 0.33
C PHE A 14 -4.47 1.35 1.57
N PHE A 15 -5.79 1.27 1.38
CA PHE A 15 -6.74 1.38 2.50
C PHE A 15 -6.66 0.20 3.47
N ILE A 16 -6.43 -1.02 2.97
CA ILE A 16 -6.22 -2.20 3.82
C ILE A 16 -4.99 -2.00 4.71
N CYS A 17 -3.87 -1.57 4.12
CA CYS A 17 -2.65 -1.30 4.87
C CYS A 17 -2.83 -0.16 5.88
N LEU A 18 -3.52 0.92 5.49
CA LEU A 18 -3.82 2.04 6.39
C LEU A 18 -4.67 1.60 7.58
N PHE A 19 -5.72 0.82 7.34
CA PHE A 19 -6.56 0.27 8.40
C PHE A 19 -5.76 -0.63 9.34
N ALA A 20 -4.90 -1.49 8.80
CA ALA A 20 -4.04 -2.36 9.60
C ALA A 20 -3.11 -1.55 10.52
N VAL A 21 -2.47 -0.48 10.03
CA VAL A 21 -1.66 0.40 10.88
C VAL A 21 -2.51 1.02 11.99
N ILE A 22 -3.67 1.57 11.65
CA ILE A 22 -4.58 2.20 12.63
C ILE A 22 -5.10 1.20 13.67
N TYR A 23 -5.27 -0.06 13.29
CA TYR A 23 -5.71 -1.12 14.17
C TYR A 23 -4.59 -1.54 15.12
N PHE A 24 -3.42 -1.88 14.59
CA PHE A 24 -2.29 -2.39 15.37
C PHE A 24 -1.58 -1.31 16.21
N GLN A 25 -1.72 -0.02 15.90
CA GLN A 25 -1.17 1.06 16.73
C GLN A 25 -1.75 1.06 18.16
N ARG A 26 -2.96 0.51 18.36
CA ARG A 26 -3.65 0.50 19.66
C ARG A 26 -3.07 -0.53 20.63
N THR A 27 -2.15 -1.37 20.17
CA THR A 27 -1.61 -2.52 20.89
C THR A 27 -0.09 -2.51 20.83
N THR A 28 0.57 -2.58 21.98
CA THR A 28 2.04 -2.59 22.08
C THR A 28 2.55 -4.03 22.19
N GLY A 29 3.22 -4.51 21.14
CA GLY A 29 3.88 -5.81 21.12
C GLY A 29 4.72 -6.03 19.86
N ILE A 30 5.63 -7.02 19.90
CA ILE A 30 6.59 -7.26 18.80
C ILE A 30 5.89 -7.78 17.53
N LYS A 31 4.80 -8.53 17.69
CA LYS A 31 4.03 -9.06 16.56
C LYS A 31 3.25 -7.94 15.90
N GLU A 32 2.64 -7.09 16.70
CA GLU A 32 1.89 -5.90 16.33
C GLU A 32 2.80 -4.90 15.61
N LEU A 33 4.02 -4.70 16.13
CA LEU A 33 5.07 -3.92 15.48
C LEU A 33 5.44 -4.49 14.12
N GLY A 34 5.63 -5.81 14.01
CA GLY A 34 5.88 -6.49 12.75
C GLY A 34 4.75 -6.28 11.73
N MET A 35 3.50 -6.38 12.17
CA MET A 35 2.31 -6.15 11.33
C MET A 35 2.21 -4.69 10.87
N MET A 36 2.55 -3.72 11.73
CA MET A 36 2.63 -2.32 11.34
C MET A 36 3.72 -2.09 10.30
N LEU A 37 4.91 -2.66 10.48
CA LEU A 37 6.01 -2.54 9.51
C LEU A 37 5.66 -3.15 8.16
N LEU A 38 5.04 -4.32 8.13
CA LEU A 38 4.55 -4.94 6.90
C LEU A 38 3.49 -4.08 6.22
N SER A 39 2.56 -3.50 6.99
CA SER A 39 1.52 -2.62 6.45
C SER A 39 2.10 -1.32 5.89
N LEU A 40 3.07 -0.72 6.58
CA LEU A 40 3.81 0.45 6.09
C LEU A 40 4.62 0.13 4.83
N GLY A 41 5.28 -1.03 4.78
CA GLY A 41 5.97 -1.52 3.60
C GLY A 41 5.02 -1.73 2.41
N GLY A 42 3.83 -2.27 2.65
CA GLY A 42 2.77 -2.41 1.65
C GLY A 42 2.29 -1.06 1.11
N MET A 43 2.06 -0.07 1.97
CA MET A 43 1.74 1.30 1.55
C MET A 43 2.87 1.91 0.70
N LEU A 44 4.12 1.76 1.13
CA LEU A 44 5.27 2.27 0.38
C LEU A 44 5.37 1.62 -1.00
N ALA A 45 5.18 0.31 -1.09
CA ALA A 45 5.22 -0.42 -2.36
C ALA A 45 4.14 0.07 -3.33
N VAL A 46 2.91 0.28 -2.85
CA VAL A 46 1.81 0.79 -3.67
C VAL A 46 2.09 2.21 -4.18
N ILE A 47 2.57 3.09 -3.31
CA ILE A 47 2.91 4.47 -3.69
C ILE A 47 4.08 4.48 -4.67
N TYR A 48 5.11 3.66 -4.43
CA TYR A 48 6.26 3.54 -5.31
C TYR A 48 5.85 3.02 -6.69
N ASP A 49 5.06 1.96 -6.76
CA ASP A 49 4.57 1.38 -8.02
C ASP A 49 3.69 2.37 -8.81
N TYR A 50 2.82 3.12 -8.11
CA TYR A 50 2.05 4.20 -8.72
C TYR A 50 2.94 5.31 -9.28
N ASN A 51 3.90 5.80 -8.50
CA ASN A 51 4.82 6.85 -8.91
C ASN A 51 5.75 6.38 -10.04
N TYR A 52 6.17 5.13 -10.04
CA TYR A 52 7.01 4.56 -11.09
C TYR A 52 6.25 4.55 -12.42
N GLU A 53 5.02 4.05 -12.46
CA GLU A 53 4.18 4.06 -13.67
C GLU A 53 3.89 5.49 -14.17
N PHE A 54 3.68 6.44 -13.26
CA PHE A 54 3.44 7.83 -13.63
C PHE A 54 4.67 8.51 -14.27
N ASN A 55 5.86 8.26 -13.72
CA ASN A 55 7.11 8.88 -14.19
C ASN A 55 7.79 8.12 -15.34
N HIS A 56 7.51 6.83 -15.49
CA HIS A 56 7.99 5.98 -16.58
C HIS A 56 6.80 5.37 -17.31
N PRO A 57 6.00 6.19 -18.02
CA PRO A 57 4.88 5.67 -18.77
C PRO A 57 5.42 4.69 -19.81
N THR A 58 5.07 3.40 -19.67
CA THR A 58 5.28 2.43 -20.74
C THR A 58 4.59 2.97 -21.98
N ARG A 59 5.39 3.30 -23.02
CA ARG A 59 4.86 3.65 -24.34
C ARG A 59 4.06 2.42 -24.81
N GLU A 60 2.77 2.61 -25.05
CA GLU A 60 1.91 1.61 -25.70
C GLU A 60 2.48 1.23 -27.08
#